data_AF-A0AAI8MCU7-F1
#
_entry.id   AF-A0AAI8MCU7-F1
#
_cell.length_a   1.000
_cell.length_b   1.000
_cell.length_c   1.000
_cell.angle_alpha   90.00
_cell.angle_beta   90.00
_cell.angle_gamma   90.00
#
_symmetry.space_group_name_H-M   'P 1'
#
loop_
_entity.id
_entity.type
_entity.pdbx_description
1 polymer ?
#
loop_
_entity_poly.entity_id
_entity_poly.type
_entity_poly.pdbx_seq_one_letter_code
_entity_poly.pdbx_strand_id
1 'polypeptide(L)'
;MPALTRRRSDNSHQETWHIYFEDVRIGHIGMHSGVPLHQDQWGWGLGFYPGMEKGPRGGFGGTAATFEDARAAFEARWKLVEPTITEADYEAWRRDRDLTAWKYRMWDEHCMMPTQTQSGRSRCFCGTEIGLGSSLEEHVITAHRGIGA
;
A
#
# COMPACT_ATOMS: atom_id res chain seq x y z
N MET A 1 12.27 14.04 -10.48
CA MET A 1 11.75 12.90 -9.70
C MET A 1 11.82 13.28 -8.23
N PRO A 2 10.68 13.32 -7.52
CA PRO A 2 10.64 13.35 -6.07
C PRO A 2 11.54 12.27 -5.46
N ALA A 3 12.12 12.55 -4.30
CA ALA A 3 12.95 11.59 -3.59
C ALA A 3 12.08 10.48 -2.98
N LEU A 4 12.53 9.23 -3.10
CA LEU A 4 11.88 8.12 -2.43
C LEU A 4 12.11 8.20 -0.91
N THR A 5 11.04 8.00 -0.15
CA THR A 5 11.12 7.93 1.31
C THR A 5 10.88 6.49 1.78
N ARG A 6 11.30 6.19 3.01
CA ARG A 6 11.13 4.86 3.59
C ARG A 6 10.56 4.94 5.00
N ARG A 7 9.69 4.00 5.35
CA ARG A 7 9.16 3.81 6.70
C ARG A 7 9.40 2.36 7.11
N ARG A 8 9.90 2.14 8.32
CA ARG A 8 10.10 0.78 8.84
C ARG A 8 8.74 0.17 9.17
N SER A 9 8.51 -1.08 8.77
CA SER A 9 7.30 -1.82 9.16
C SER A 9 7.37 -2.20 10.63
N ASP A 10 6.22 -2.21 11.31
CA ASP A 10 6.10 -2.68 12.69
C ASP A 10 6.09 -4.22 12.74
N ASN A 11 7.25 -4.82 12.50
CA ASN A 11 7.49 -6.25 12.63
C ASN A 11 8.81 -6.46 13.38
N SER A 12 8.73 -6.92 14.62
CA SER A 12 9.90 -7.14 15.48
C SER A 12 10.78 -8.31 15.01
N HIS A 13 10.23 -9.23 14.20
CA HIS A 13 10.91 -10.44 13.76
C HIS A 13 11.61 -10.30 12.41
N GLN A 14 11.33 -9.24 11.66
CA GLN A 14 11.89 -9.05 10.32
C GLN A 14 12.07 -7.57 10.02
N GLU A 15 13.29 -7.21 9.61
CA GLU A 15 13.54 -5.86 9.13
C GLU A 15 12.97 -5.67 7.73
N THR A 16 11.85 -4.95 7.65
CA THR A 16 11.23 -4.56 6.39
C THR A 16 11.00 -3.05 6.36
N TRP A 17 11.29 -2.46 5.21
CA TRP A 17 11.14 -1.06 4.89
C TRP A 17 10.12 -0.92 3.79
N HIS A 18 9.02 -0.20 4.05
CA HIS A 18 8.10 0.23 3.02
C HIS A 18 8.67 1.45 2.30
N ILE A 19 8.67 1.41 0.97
CA ILE A 19 9.20 2.47 0.12
C ILE A 19 8.05 3.28 -0.46
N TYR A 20 8.17 4.60 -0.39
CA TYR A 20 7.14 5.55 -0.77
C TYR A 20 7.66 6.50 -1.84
N PHE A 21 6.81 6.71 -2.84
CA PHE A 21 6.89 7.85 -3.75
C PHE A 21 5.80 8.82 -3.35
N GLU A 22 6.19 9.98 -2.82
CA GLU A 22 5.28 10.91 -2.14
C GLU A 22 4.47 10.20 -1.04
N ASP A 23 3.16 10.09 -1.19
CA ASP A 23 2.25 9.43 -0.25
C ASP A 23 1.87 8.00 -0.62
N VAL A 24 2.33 7.50 -1.78
CA VAL A 24 2.02 6.16 -2.29
C VAL A 24 3.08 5.15 -1.91
N ARG A 25 2.67 4.04 -1.29
CA ARG A 25 3.58 2.92 -0.99
C ARG A 25 3.84 2.10 -2.25
N ILE A 26 4.94 2.39 -2.92
CA ILE A 26 5.31 1.78 -4.21
C ILE A 26 6.08 0.46 -4.10
N GLY A 27 6.39 0.00 -2.89
CA GLY A 27 7.07 -1.26 -2.69
C GLY A 27 7.66 -1.46 -1.31
N HIS A 28 8.57 -2.41 -1.21
CA HIS A 28 9.27 -2.75 0.03
C HIS A 28 10.70 -3.26 -0.23
N ILE A 29 11.54 -3.14 0.78
CA ILE A 29 12.85 -3.78 0.88
C ILE A 29 12.88 -4.48 2.24
N GLY A 30 13.14 -5.78 2.26
CA GLY A 30 13.11 -6.55 3.50
C GLY A 30 14.24 -7.55 3.58
N MET A 31 14.71 -7.79 4.80
CA MET A 31 15.65 -8.85 5.08
C MET A 31 14.93 -10.19 4.98
N HIS A 32 15.50 -11.14 4.24
CA HIS A 32 14.95 -12.48 4.15
C HIS A 32 15.14 -13.22 5.47
N SER A 33 14.06 -13.83 5.98
CA SER A 33 14.11 -14.65 7.17
C SER A 33 14.48 -16.09 6.80
N GLY A 34 15.47 -16.68 7.48
CA GLY A 34 15.78 -18.11 7.38
C GLY A 34 16.63 -18.54 6.18
N VAL A 35 17.24 -17.60 5.44
CA VAL A 35 18.22 -17.94 4.39
C VAL A 35 19.64 -18.10 4.97
N PRO A 36 20.44 -19.06 4.46
CA PRO A 36 21.85 -19.18 4.78
C PRO A 36 22.63 -17.88 4.55
N LEU A 37 23.58 -17.57 5.44
CA LEU A 37 24.36 -16.31 5.45
C LEU A 37 25.13 -16.01 4.15
N HIS A 38 25.43 -17.03 3.34
CA HIS A 38 26.15 -16.87 2.08
C HIS A 38 25.25 -16.55 0.87
N GLN A 39 23.92 -16.53 1.08
CA GLN A 39 22.97 -16.10 0.07
C GLN A 39 22.64 -14.62 0.25
N ASP A 40 22.01 -14.03 -0.77
CA ASP A 40 21.48 -12.68 -0.70
C ASP A 40 20.50 -12.55 0.49
N GLN A 41 20.88 -11.72 1.46
CA GLN A 41 20.12 -11.55 2.71
C GLN A 41 18.96 -10.57 2.55
N TRP A 42 18.93 -9.79 1.47
CA TRP A 42 17.93 -8.74 1.24
C TRP A 42 17.11 -9.03 0.00
N GLY A 43 15.82 -8.82 0.10
CA GLY A 43 14.89 -8.83 -1.01
C GLY A 43 14.28 -7.45 -1.21
N TRP A 44 13.91 -7.14 -2.45
CA TRP A 44 13.14 -5.95 -2.76
C TRP A 44 12.00 -6.29 -3.72
N GLY A 45 10.89 -5.57 -3.54
CA GLY A 45 9.70 -5.70 -4.36
C GLY A 45 9.13 -4.31 -4.67
N LEU A 46 9.11 -3.93 -5.93
CA LEU A 46 8.37 -2.79 -6.48
C LEU A 46 6.98 -3.28 -6.87
N GLY A 47 5.95 -2.55 -6.48
CA GLY A 47 4.59 -2.80 -6.89
C GLY A 47 3.61 -2.28 -5.85
N PHE A 48 2.46 -1.84 -6.34
CA PHE A 48 1.34 -1.48 -5.50
C PHE A 48 0.04 -1.90 -6.17
N TYR A 49 -0.95 -2.17 -5.35
CA TYR A 49 -2.28 -2.56 -5.79
C TYR A 49 -3.30 -1.77 -4.97
N PRO A 50 -4.39 -1.30 -5.60
CA PRO A 50 -4.65 -1.25 -7.05
C PRO A 50 -3.80 -0.20 -7.78
N GLY A 51 -3.75 -0.26 -9.13
CA GLY A 51 -3.04 0.71 -9.99
C GLY A 51 -1.78 0.18 -10.69
N MET A 52 -1.26 -1.00 -10.30
CA MET A 52 -0.16 -1.65 -11.02
C MET A 52 -0.45 -3.13 -11.27
N GLU A 53 -1.63 -3.45 -11.81
CA GLU A 53 -2.07 -4.82 -12.11
C GLU A 53 -1.20 -5.47 -13.17
N LYS A 54 -0.80 -4.70 -14.19
CA LYS A 54 0.16 -5.13 -15.22
C LYS A 54 1.56 -4.81 -14.73
N GLY A 55 2.23 -5.82 -14.21
CA GLY A 55 3.59 -5.63 -13.73
C GLY A 55 4.56 -5.09 -14.76
N PRO A 56 5.61 -4.39 -14.31
CA PRO A 56 6.61 -3.86 -15.20
C PRO A 56 7.36 -4.99 -15.89
N ARG A 57 7.67 -4.79 -17.18
CA ARG A 57 8.46 -5.75 -18.00
C ARG A 57 9.80 -6.06 -17.34
N GLY A 58 10.03 -7.30 -16.92
CA GLY A 58 11.24 -7.71 -16.18
C GLY A 58 11.04 -8.01 -14.69
N GLY A 59 9.79 -8.10 -14.24
CA GLY A 59 9.47 -8.50 -12.87
C GLY A 59 9.41 -7.33 -11.88
N PHE A 60 8.85 -7.65 -10.72
CA PHE A 60 8.56 -6.72 -9.63
C PHE A 60 9.61 -6.74 -8.51
N GLY A 61 10.69 -7.52 -8.62
CA GLY A 61 11.60 -7.65 -7.48
C GLY A 61 12.88 -8.38 -7.81
N GLY A 62 13.74 -8.47 -6.79
CA GLY A 62 15.02 -9.15 -6.84
C GLY A 62 15.62 -9.32 -5.45
N THR A 63 16.79 -9.93 -5.39
CA THR A 63 17.57 -10.15 -4.17
C THR A 63 18.90 -9.42 -4.26
N ALA A 64 19.51 -9.14 -3.10
CA ALA A 64 20.84 -8.58 -2.99
C ALA A 64 21.52 -8.97 -1.67
N ALA A 65 22.84 -8.92 -1.65
CA ALA A 65 23.64 -9.22 -0.46
C ALA A 65 23.47 -8.18 0.66
N THR A 66 23.27 -6.91 0.31
CA THR A 66 23.17 -5.78 1.26
C THR A 66 21.89 -4.98 1.06
N PHE A 67 21.50 -4.23 2.10
CA PHE A 67 20.36 -3.31 2.02
C PHE A 67 20.61 -2.23 0.95
N GLU A 68 21.82 -1.69 0.90
CA GLU A 68 22.23 -0.64 -0.03
C GLU A 68 22.13 -1.11 -1.48
N ASP A 69 22.56 -2.34 -1.77
CA ASP A 69 22.44 -2.94 -3.10
C ASP A 69 20.98 -3.17 -3.48
N ALA A 70 20.16 -3.70 -2.56
CA ALA A 70 18.73 -3.87 -2.78
C ALA A 70 18.04 -2.53 -3.04
N ARG A 71 18.43 -1.48 -2.30
CA ARG A 71 17.93 -0.12 -2.49
C ARG A 71 18.35 0.45 -3.83
N ALA A 72 19.61 0.31 -4.23
CA ALA A 72 20.09 0.79 -5.52
C ALA A 72 19.36 0.09 -6.68
N ALA A 73 19.16 -1.23 -6.59
CA ALA A 73 18.41 -2.00 -7.58
C ALA A 73 16.93 -1.56 -7.64
N PHE A 74 16.29 -1.34 -6.49
CA PHE A 74 14.93 -0.80 -6.41
C PHE A 74 14.83 0.57 -7.09
N GLU A 75 15.71 1.51 -6.74
CA GLU A 75 15.71 2.87 -7.31
C GLU A 75 15.96 2.85 -8.83
N ALA A 76 16.88 2.01 -9.30
CA ALA A 76 17.14 1.83 -10.73
C ALA A 76 15.91 1.29 -11.45
N ARG A 77 15.20 0.33 -10.84
CA ARG A 77 13.97 -0.21 -11.40
C ARG A 77 12.85 0.83 -11.41
N TRP A 78 12.67 1.57 -10.32
CA TRP A 78 11.66 2.62 -10.20
C TRP A 78 11.78 3.66 -11.31
N LYS A 79 13.01 4.10 -11.65
CA LYS A 79 13.26 5.03 -12.77
C LYS A 79 12.74 4.56 -14.12
N LEU A 80 12.66 3.25 -14.34
CA LEU A 80 12.15 2.68 -15.59
C LEU A 80 10.61 2.58 -15.58
N VAL A 81 10.00 2.46 -14.41
CA VAL A 81 8.56 2.19 -14.25
C VAL A 81 7.78 3.47 -14.01
N GLU A 82 8.30 4.43 -13.24
CA GLU A 82 7.63 5.68 -12.88
C GLU A 82 7.01 6.42 -14.09
N PRO A 83 7.69 6.54 -15.25
CA PRO A 83 7.10 7.21 -16.42
C PRO A 83 5.93 6.47 -17.06
N THR A 84 5.72 5.21 -16.72
CA THR A 84 4.62 4.37 -17.23
C THR A 84 3.38 4.40 -16.35
N ILE A 85 3.49 4.95 -15.14
CA ILE A 85 2.42 5.03 -14.16
C ILE A 85 1.74 6.39 -14.30
N THR A 86 0.43 6.40 -14.30
CA THR A 86 -0.38 7.61 -14.39
C THR A 86 -0.84 8.08 -13.01
N GLU A 87 -1.26 9.33 -12.91
CA GLU A 87 -1.89 9.84 -11.67
C GLU A 87 -3.14 9.04 -11.28
N ALA A 88 -3.88 8.50 -12.25
CA ALA A 88 -5.05 7.67 -11.99
C ALA A 88 -4.69 6.35 -11.27
N ASP A 89 -3.50 5.81 -11.54
CA ASP A 89 -3.00 4.61 -10.88
C ASP A 89 -2.63 4.90 -9.42
N TYR A 90 -1.94 6.01 -9.17
CA TYR A 90 -1.66 6.48 -7.81
C TYR A 90 -2.95 6.78 -7.05
N GLU A 91 -3.94 7.37 -7.71
CA GLU A 91 -5.24 7.69 -7.14
C GLU A 91 -6.02 6.43 -6.76
N ALA A 92 -5.98 5.37 -7.58
CA ALA A 92 -6.58 4.09 -7.24
C ALA A 92 -6.02 3.53 -5.93
N TRP A 93 -4.69 3.57 -5.78
CA TRP A 93 -4.03 3.15 -4.54
C TRP A 93 -4.45 3.99 -3.34
N ARG A 94 -4.51 5.33 -3.47
CA ARG A 94 -4.95 6.22 -2.37
C ARG A 94 -6.37 5.93 -1.91
N ARG A 95 -7.28 5.64 -2.85
CA ARG A 95 -8.66 5.26 -2.54
C ARG A 95 -8.74 3.97 -1.75
N ASP A 96 -7.97 2.96 -2.16
CA ASP A 96 -7.92 1.68 -1.47
C ASP A 96 -7.28 1.79 -0.07
N ARG A 97 -6.21 2.60 0.06
CA ARG A 97 -5.59 2.94 1.35
C ARG A 97 -6.63 3.52 2.31
N ASP A 98 -7.35 4.55 1.85
CA ASP A 98 -8.32 5.27 2.67
C ASP A 98 -9.53 4.37 3.00
N LEU A 99 -10.00 3.56 2.05
CA LEU A 99 -11.06 2.57 2.27
C LEU A 99 -10.67 1.52 3.31
N THR A 100 -9.44 1.02 3.22
CA THR A 100 -8.90 0.05 4.17
C THR A 100 -8.78 0.64 5.57
N ALA A 101 -8.22 1.85 5.70
CA ALA A 101 -8.10 2.54 6.97
C ALA A 101 -9.47 2.91 7.58
N TRP A 102 -10.41 3.37 6.76
CA TRP A 102 -11.80 3.61 7.17
C TRP A 102 -12.46 2.35 7.71
N LYS A 103 -12.28 1.20 7.03
CA LYS A 103 -12.82 -0.09 7.45
C LYS A 103 -12.26 -0.53 8.81
N TYR A 104 -10.96 -0.41 9.02
CA TYR A 104 -10.37 -0.72 10.34
C TYR A 104 -10.89 0.21 11.42
N ARG A 105 -11.01 1.51 11.14
CA ARG A 105 -11.59 2.45 12.09
C ARG A 105 -13.05 2.15 12.42
N MET A 106 -13.86 1.77 11.44
CA MET A 106 -15.23 1.31 11.69
C MET A 106 -15.25 0.17 12.72
N TRP A 107 -14.34 -0.79 12.61
CA TRP A 107 -14.24 -1.89 13.56
C TRP A 107 -13.73 -1.47 14.94
N ASP A 108 -12.73 -0.59 15.00
CA ASP A 108 -12.20 -0.05 16.25
C ASP A 108 -13.26 0.74 17.03
N GLU A 109 -14.12 1.47 16.31
CA GLU A 109 -15.26 2.22 16.84
C GLU A 109 -16.51 1.34 17.04
N HIS A 110 -16.39 0.02 16.88
CA HIS A 110 -17.48 -0.95 17.00
C HIS A 110 -18.72 -0.66 16.12
N CYS A 111 -18.51 0.04 15.00
CA CYS A 111 -19.55 0.30 14.02
C CYS A 111 -19.74 -0.91 13.10
N MET A 112 -21.00 -1.23 12.77
CA MET A 112 -21.31 -2.32 11.83
C MET A 112 -20.93 -1.92 10.41
N MET A 113 -20.41 -2.86 9.63
CA MET A 113 -20.27 -2.68 8.18
C MET A 113 -21.63 -2.87 7.49
N PRO A 114 -21.91 -2.17 6.38
CA PRO A 114 -23.15 -2.40 5.63
C PRO A 114 -23.35 -3.86 5.23
N THR A 115 -22.27 -4.59 4.90
CA THR A 115 -22.28 -6.03 4.59
C THR A 115 -22.65 -6.93 5.78
N GLN A 116 -22.61 -6.41 7.00
CA GLN A 116 -22.97 -7.13 8.22
C GLN A 116 -24.42 -6.85 8.66
N THR A 117 -25.15 -6.02 7.91
CA THR A 117 -26.54 -5.66 8.21
C THR A 117 -27.48 -6.31 7.19
N GLN A 118 -28.69 -6.70 7.62
CA GLN A 118 -29.70 -7.27 6.71
C GLN A 118 -30.20 -6.27 5.67
N SER A 119 -30.20 -4.97 6.00
CA SER A 119 -30.64 -3.89 5.11
C SER A 119 -29.58 -3.46 4.10
N GLY A 120 -28.32 -3.91 4.24
CA GLY A 120 -27.20 -3.39 3.46
C GLY A 120 -26.89 -1.93 3.77
N ARG A 121 -27.30 -1.42 4.94
CA ARG A 121 -27.11 -0.04 5.37
C ARG A 121 -26.55 0.01 6.79
N SER A 122 -25.60 0.90 7.01
CA SER A 122 -25.05 1.15 8.35
C SER A 122 -24.83 2.64 8.60
N ARG A 123 -24.43 2.99 9.82
CA ARG A 123 -23.99 4.32 10.20
C ARG A 123 -22.47 4.31 10.33
N CYS A 124 -21.82 5.23 9.61
CA CYS A 124 -20.39 5.47 9.76
C CYS A 124 -20.09 6.06 11.14
N PHE A 125 -18.85 5.93 11.65
CA PHE A 125 -18.41 6.57 12.89
C PHE A 125 -18.53 8.10 12.87
N CYS A 126 -18.62 8.73 11.68
CA CYS A 126 -18.90 10.16 11.54
C CYS A 126 -20.40 10.52 11.61
N GLY A 127 -21.28 9.53 11.75
CA GLY A 127 -22.73 9.70 11.88
C GLY A 127 -23.53 9.59 10.59
N THR A 128 -22.88 9.64 9.42
CA THR A 128 -23.55 9.52 8.10
C THR A 128 -24.06 8.09 7.85
N GLU A 129 -25.24 7.96 7.26
CA GLU A 129 -25.74 6.66 6.78
C GLU A 129 -25.05 6.27 5.47
N ILE A 130 -24.63 5.01 5.39
CA ILE A 130 -23.85 4.45 4.29
C ILE A 130 -24.49 3.17 3.77
N GLY A 131 -24.45 2.99 2.44
CA GLY A 131 -24.95 1.79 1.75
C GLY A 131 -23.85 0.80 1.36
N LEU A 132 -24.14 -0.07 0.39
CA LEU A 132 -23.17 -0.98 -0.23
C LEU A 132 -22.54 -0.35 -1.49
N GLY A 133 -21.40 -0.89 -1.93
CA GLY A 133 -20.77 -0.58 -3.21
C GLY A 133 -20.37 0.90 -3.36
N SER A 134 -20.71 1.51 -4.50
CA SER A 134 -20.28 2.87 -4.86
C SER A 134 -20.70 3.94 -3.85
N SER A 135 -21.86 3.80 -3.18
CA SER A 135 -22.29 4.74 -2.15
C SER A 135 -21.33 4.78 -0.96
N LEU A 136 -20.75 3.64 -0.60
CA LEU A 136 -19.76 3.56 0.47
C LEU A 136 -18.44 4.17 0.01
N GLU A 137 -17.96 3.78 -1.18
CA GLU A 137 -16.69 4.29 -1.72
C GLU A 137 -16.72 5.82 -1.88
N GLU A 138 -17.82 6.36 -2.41
CA GLU A 138 -18.01 7.81 -2.54
C GLU A 138 -18.01 8.52 -1.18
N HIS A 139 -18.68 7.93 -0.17
CA HIS A 139 -18.65 8.48 1.19
C HIS A 139 -17.22 8.53 1.76
N VAL A 140 -16.44 7.45 1.61
CA VAL A 140 -15.06 7.42 2.10
C VAL A 140 -14.19 8.44 1.35
N ILE A 141 -14.30 8.51 0.03
CA ILE A 141 -13.52 9.44 -0.80
C ILE A 141 -13.82 10.90 -0.46
N THR A 142 -15.07 11.22 -0.10
CA THR A 142 -15.49 12.60 0.17
C THR A 142 -15.29 13.02 1.63
N ALA A 143 -15.64 12.15 2.59
CA ALA A 143 -15.65 12.49 4.01
C ALA A 143 -14.39 12.03 4.78
N HIS A 144 -13.67 11.05 4.25
CA HIS A 144 -12.56 10.37 4.94
C HIS A 144 -11.28 10.28 4.09
N ARG A 145 -11.13 11.18 3.13
CA ARG A 145 -9.92 11.27 2.32
C ARG A 145 -8.68 11.44 3.20
N GLY A 146 -7.65 10.65 2.92
CA GLY A 146 -6.36 10.68 3.62
C GLY A 146 -6.36 10.03 5.00
N ILE A 147 -7.45 9.37 5.42
CA ILE A 147 -7.53 8.73 6.75
C ILE A 147 -6.46 7.67 6.99
N GLY A 148 -5.88 7.08 5.93
CA GLY A 148 -4.82 6.09 6.03
C GLY A 148 -3.40 6.58 5.74
N ALA A 149 -3.18 7.89 5.58
CA ALA A 149 -1.90 8.48 5.17
C ALA A 149 -0.81 8.48 6.27
#